data_AF-A0A9E5JVQ0-F1
#
_entry.id   AF-A0A9E5JVQ0-F1
#
_cell.length_a   1.000
_cell.length_b   1.000
_cell.length_c   1.000
_cell.angle_alpha   90.00
_cell.angle_beta   90.00
_cell.angle_gamma   90.00
#
_symmetry.space_group_name_H-M   'P 1'
#
loop_
_entity.id
_entity.type
_entity.pdbx_description
1 polymer ?
#
loop_
_entity_poly.entity_id
_entity_poly.type
_entity_poly.pdbx_seq_one_letter_code
_entity_poly.pdbx_strand_id
1 'polypeptide(L)'
;MFSDALEELETLSPAMSSDAGVQEFKLRLLERASRWQDAAGLAARLASAHPDEPRWFIAWAFAKRRSDSIETASKILTDAASLHPKDPLIQFNLGCYAAQRGDLSSAQNYVRHAIELDHGLEKLAHEDPDLEPLRQAHLLD
;
A
#
# COMPACT_ATOMS: atom_id res chain seq x y z
N MET A 1 -19.98 -12.68 -9.10
CA MET A 1 -19.32 -12.57 -7.77
C MET A 1 -17.81 -12.42 -7.98
N PHE A 2 -17.02 -11.99 -6.99
CA PHE A 2 -15.55 -11.89 -7.17
C PHE A 2 -14.89 -13.25 -7.44
N SER A 3 -15.50 -14.35 -6.99
CA SER A 3 -15.05 -15.72 -7.29
C SER A 3 -15.09 -16.02 -8.78
N ASP A 4 -16.25 -15.83 -9.43
CA ASP A 4 -16.44 -16.10 -10.86
C ASP A 4 -15.44 -15.32 -11.73
N ALA A 5 -15.17 -14.06 -11.37
CA ALA A 5 -14.19 -13.23 -12.10
C ALA A 5 -12.74 -13.72 -11.91
N LEU A 6 -12.39 -14.24 -10.73
CA LEU A 6 -11.07 -14.81 -10.49
C LEU A 6 -10.89 -16.15 -11.20
N GLU A 7 -11.94 -16.99 -11.21
CA GLU A 7 -11.97 -18.27 -11.94
C GLU A 7 -11.80 -18.05 -13.44
N GLU A 8 -12.47 -17.05 -14.01
CA GLU A 8 -12.32 -16.71 -15.44
C GLU A 8 -10.89 -16.29 -15.78
N LEU A 9 -10.23 -15.52 -14.91
CA LEU A 9 -8.82 -15.15 -15.08
C LEU A 9 -7.86 -16.35 -15.01
N GLU A 10 -8.23 -17.43 -14.34
CA GLU A 10 -7.42 -18.66 -14.29
C GLU A 10 -7.50 -19.48 -15.59
N THR A 11 -8.51 -19.24 -16.42
CA THR A 11 -8.64 -19.90 -17.74
C THR A 11 -7.80 -19.24 -18.84
N LEU A 12 -7.22 -18.08 -18.57
CA LEU A 12 -6.43 -17.33 -19.54
C LEU A 12 -5.13 -18.05 -19.89
N SER A 13 -4.70 -17.91 -21.15
CA SER A 13 -3.39 -18.41 -21.57
C SER A 13 -2.25 -17.79 -20.76
N PRO A 14 -1.08 -18.45 -20.62
CA PRO A 14 0.06 -17.88 -19.89
C PRO A 14 0.51 -16.51 -20.42
N ALA A 15 0.40 -16.27 -21.73
CA ALA A 15 0.74 -15.00 -22.35
C ALA A 15 -0.22 -13.88 -21.90
N MET A 16 -1.54 -14.16 -21.89
CA MET A 16 -2.54 -13.20 -21.41
C MET A 16 -2.46 -12.98 -19.90
N SER A 17 -2.22 -14.03 -19.12
CA SER A 17 -2.05 -13.96 -17.66
C SER A 17 -0.81 -13.17 -17.23
N SER A 18 0.15 -12.99 -18.13
CA SER A 18 1.37 -12.21 -17.90
C SER A 18 1.25 -10.75 -18.37
N ASP A 19 0.14 -10.38 -18.99
CA ASP A 19 -0.14 -8.99 -19.36
C ASP A 19 -0.28 -8.12 -18.10
N ALA A 20 0.36 -6.94 -18.11
CA ALA A 20 0.39 -6.05 -16.95
C ALA A 20 -1.02 -5.57 -16.54
N GLY A 21 -1.90 -5.29 -17.51
CA GLY A 21 -3.28 -4.88 -17.25
C GLY A 21 -4.10 -6.01 -16.62
N VAL A 22 -3.91 -7.25 -17.08
CA VAL A 22 -4.55 -8.44 -16.50
C VAL A 22 -4.06 -8.69 -15.07
N GLN A 23 -2.75 -8.58 -14.81
CA GLN A 23 -2.20 -8.77 -13.47
C GLN A 23 -2.67 -7.68 -12.50
N GLU A 24 -2.73 -6.43 -12.94
CA GLU A 24 -3.28 -5.33 -12.14
C GLU A 24 -4.76 -5.54 -11.82
N PHE A 25 -5.55 -5.96 -12.82
CA PHE A 25 -6.96 -6.26 -12.61
C PHE A 25 -7.14 -7.44 -11.64
N LYS A 26 -6.34 -8.50 -11.77
CA LYS A 26 -6.33 -9.63 -10.84
C LYS A 26 -6.02 -9.18 -9.42
N LEU A 27 -5.01 -8.33 -9.23
CA LEU A 27 -4.64 -7.80 -7.92
C LEU A 27 -5.82 -7.05 -7.26
N ARG A 28 -6.46 -6.14 -8.00
CA ARG A 28 -7.64 -5.41 -7.50
C ARG A 28 -8.80 -6.34 -7.12
N LEU A 29 -9.03 -7.40 -7.89
CA LEU A 29 -10.05 -8.40 -7.56
C LEU A 29 -9.71 -9.15 -6.27
N LEU A 30 -8.45 -9.55 -6.10
CA LEU A 30 -7.99 -10.23 -4.87
C LEU A 30 -8.15 -9.32 -3.64
N GLU A 31 -7.78 -8.05 -3.74
CA GLU A 31 -7.97 -7.06 -2.68
C GLU A 31 -9.45 -6.88 -2.35
N ARG A 32 -10.32 -6.74 -3.36
CA ARG A 32 -11.76 -6.57 -3.15
C ARG A 32 -12.43 -7.83 -2.57
N ALA A 33 -11.91 -9.00 -2.93
CA ALA A 33 -12.32 -10.28 -2.36
C ALA A 33 -11.71 -10.57 -0.97
N SER A 34 -10.90 -9.66 -0.42
CA SER A 34 -10.17 -9.84 0.84
C SER A 34 -9.26 -11.10 0.85
N ARG A 35 -8.80 -11.55 -0.31
CA ARG A 35 -7.83 -12.65 -0.47
C ARG A 35 -6.42 -12.10 -0.27
N TRP A 36 -6.13 -11.64 0.95
CA TRP A 36 -4.95 -10.84 1.25
C TRP A 36 -3.62 -11.57 1.03
N GLN A 37 -3.56 -12.87 1.32
CA GLN A 37 -2.36 -13.68 1.10
C GLN A 37 -2.03 -13.77 -0.40
N ASP A 38 -3.04 -13.98 -1.24
CA ASP A 38 -2.87 -14.06 -2.70
C ASP A 38 -2.52 -12.70 -3.30
N ALA A 39 -3.19 -11.63 -2.82
CA ALA A 39 -2.89 -10.26 -3.22
C ALA A 39 -1.43 -9.91 -2.88
N ALA A 40 -0.97 -10.23 -1.67
CA ALA A 40 0.41 -10.01 -1.26
C ALA A 40 1.41 -10.79 -2.13
N GLY A 41 1.10 -12.05 -2.48
CA GLY A 41 1.95 -12.87 -3.34
C GLY A 41 2.02 -12.37 -4.79
N LEU A 42 0.94 -11.80 -5.32
CA LEU A 42 0.94 -11.17 -6.64
C LEU A 42 1.65 -9.81 -6.62
N ALA A 43 1.35 -8.94 -5.66
CA ALA A 43 1.98 -7.63 -5.52
C ALA A 43 3.50 -7.72 -5.30
N ALA A 44 3.97 -8.70 -4.52
CA ALA A 44 5.41 -8.94 -4.34
C ALA A 44 6.12 -9.29 -5.66
N ARG A 45 5.48 -10.12 -6.51
CA ARG A 45 6.02 -10.47 -7.84
C ARG A 45 6.04 -9.27 -8.77
N LEU A 46 4.98 -8.45 -8.74
CA LEU A 46 4.90 -7.21 -9.51
C LEU A 46 5.98 -6.21 -9.07
N ALA A 47 6.18 -6.01 -7.77
CA ALA A 47 7.23 -5.15 -7.24
C ALA A 47 8.65 -5.64 -7.61
N SER A 48 8.85 -6.96 -7.66
CA SER A 48 10.13 -7.56 -8.08
C SER A 48 10.37 -7.41 -9.59
N ALA A 49 9.32 -7.50 -10.40
CA ALA A 49 9.40 -7.37 -11.85
C ALA A 49 9.51 -5.91 -12.32
N HIS A 50 8.95 -4.98 -11.55
CA HIS A 50 8.87 -3.55 -11.84
C HIS A 50 9.36 -2.72 -10.64
N PRO A 51 10.66 -2.82 -10.29
CA PRO A 51 11.22 -2.16 -9.11
C PRO A 51 11.27 -0.64 -9.22
N ASP A 52 11.02 -0.07 -10.40
CA ASP A 52 10.90 1.35 -10.67
C ASP A 52 9.49 1.91 -10.41
N GLU A 53 8.50 1.04 -10.19
CA GLU A 53 7.10 1.41 -9.98
C GLU A 53 6.69 1.31 -8.48
N PRO A 54 6.64 2.42 -7.73
CA PRO A 54 6.39 2.41 -6.28
C PRO A 54 5.02 1.81 -5.89
N ARG A 55 4.03 1.92 -6.79
CA ARG A 55 2.66 1.41 -6.58
C ARG A 55 2.60 -0.07 -6.21
N TRP A 56 3.54 -0.89 -6.68
CA TRP A 56 3.54 -2.32 -6.38
C TRP A 56 4.04 -2.62 -4.97
N PHE A 57 5.00 -1.84 -4.46
CA PHE A 57 5.41 -1.91 -3.06
C PHE A 57 4.30 -1.43 -2.13
N ILE A 58 3.56 -0.38 -2.53
CA ILE A 58 2.39 0.11 -1.79
C ILE A 58 1.31 -0.97 -1.72
N ALA A 59 0.95 -1.58 -2.85
CA ALA A 59 -0.04 -2.66 -2.87
C ALA A 59 0.44 -3.89 -2.07
N TRP A 60 1.73 -4.22 -2.15
CA TRP A 60 2.31 -5.31 -1.38
C TRP A 60 2.22 -5.07 0.13
N ALA A 61 2.62 -3.89 0.59
CA ALA A 61 2.51 -3.50 2.00
C ALA A 61 1.05 -3.46 2.46
N PHE A 62 0.15 -2.91 1.65
CA PHE A 62 -1.28 -2.85 1.93
C PHE A 62 -1.90 -4.24 2.14
N ALA A 63 -1.54 -5.21 1.28
CA ALA A 63 -1.97 -6.59 1.41
C ALA A 63 -1.31 -7.27 2.62
N LYS A 64 -0.01 -7.03 2.85
CA LYS A 64 0.73 -7.62 3.98
C LYS A 64 0.24 -7.16 5.34
N ARG A 65 -0.16 -5.89 5.48
CA ARG A 65 -0.81 -5.39 6.70
C ARG A 65 -2.02 -6.24 7.11
N ARG A 66 -2.77 -6.76 6.12
CA ARG A 66 -4.02 -7.51 6.34
C ARG A 66 -3.82 -9.02 6.37
N SER A 67 -2.79 -9.53 5.69
CA SER A 67 -2.49 -10.97 5.66
C SER A 67 -1.52 -11.43 6.75
N ASP A 68 -0.76 -10.50 7.34
CA ASP A 68 0.36 -10.78 8.22
C ASP A 68 0.43 -9.79 9.39
N SER A 69 1.08 -8.63 9.22
CA SER A 69 1.20 -7.62 10.28
C SER A 69 1.53 -6.23 9.74
N ILE A 70 1.28 -5.22 10.55
CA ILE A 70 1.63 -3.83 10.24
C ILE A 70 3.15 -3.60 10.28
N GLU A 71 3.89 -4.41 11.05
CA GLU A 71 5.35 -4.40 11.10
C GLU A 71 5.95 -4.88 9.77
N THR A 72 5.44 -5.99 9.22
CA THR A 72 5.87 -6.50 7.92
C THR A 72 5.58 -5.48 6.81
N ALA A 73 4.38 -4.88 6.83
CA ALA A 73 4.01 -3.84 5.87
C ALA A 73 4.92 -2.60 5.98
N SER A 74 5.24 -2.17 7.20
CA SER A 74 6.15 -1.05 7.45
C SER A 74 7.54 -1.33 6.88
N LYS A 75 8.08 -2.54 7.10
CA LYS A 75 9.39 -2.91 6.58
C LYS A 75 9.44 -2.84 5.05
N ILE A 76 8.41 -3.36 4.37
CA ILE A 76 8.31 -3.29 2.90
C ILE A 76 8.37 -1.84 2.42
N LEU A 77 7.63 -0.93 3.06
CA LEU A 77 7.63 0.48 2.67
C LEU A 77 8.91 1.21 3.06
N THR A 78 9.56 0.87 4.16
CA THR A 78 10.88 1.42 4.51
C THR A 78 11.93 1.04 3.45
N ASP A 79 11.94 -0.22 3.01
CA ASP A 79 12.83 -0.67 1.96
C ASP A 79 12.50 0.03 0.62
N ALA A 80 11.21 0.14 0.28
CA ALA A 80 10.75 0.83 -0.93
C ALA A 80 11.04 2.34 -0.91
N ALA A 81 10.99 3.00 0.25
CA ALA A 81 11.33 4.43 0.39
C ALA A 81 12.81 4.71 0.04
N SER A 82 13.69 3.71 0.17
CA SER A 82 15.08 3.85 -0.26
C SER A 82 15.22 3.87 -1.80
N LEU A 83 14.30 3.22 -2.51
CA LEU A 83 14.23 3.22 -3.98
C LEU A 83 13.43 4.42 -4.51
N HIS A 84 12.40 4.83 -3.77
CA HIS A 84 11.44 5.86 -4.18
C HIS A 84 11.31 6.96 -3.11
N PRO A 85 12.39 7.71 -2.81
CA PRO A 85 12.40 8.66 -1.70
C PRO A 85 11.47 9.86 -1.91
N LYS A 86 10.95 10.05 -3.13
CA LYS A 86 10.05 11.16 -3.50
C LYS A 86 8.61 10.72 -3.74
N ASP A 87 8.27 9.45 -3.49
CA ASP A 87 6.89 9.00 -3.61
C ASP A 87 6.08 9.41 -2.37
N PRO A 88 5.06 10.28 -2.52
CA PRO A 88 4.32 10.80 -1.38
C PRO A 88 3.45 9.72 -0.71
N LEU A 89 2.97 8.73 -1.47
CA LEU A 89 2.08 7.68 -0.94
C LEU A 89 2.84 6.66 -0.09
N ILE A 90 4.11 6.38 -0.40
CA ILE A 90 4.97 5.57 0.49
C ILE A 90 5.12 6.26 1.85
N GLN A 91 5.44 7.56 1.85
CA GLN A 91 5.59 8.34 3.09
C GLN A 91 4.27 8.40 3.86
N PHE A 92 3.15 8.64 3.16
CA PHE A 92 1.83 8.68 3.78
C PHE A 92 1.48 7.36 4.49
N ASN A 93 1.66 6.22 3.79
CA ASN A 93 1.37 4.90 4.38
C ASN A 93 2.30 4.56 5.56
N LEU A 94 3.58 4.94 5.51
CA LEU A 94 4.50 4.83 6.66
C LEU A 94 4.00 5.64 7.85
N GLY A 95 3.47 6.84 7.59
CA GLY A 95 2.81 7.68 8.58
C GLY A 95 1.61 6.99 9.24
N CYS A 96 0.70 6.45 8.43
CA CYS A 96 -0.45 5.67 8.90
C CYS A 96 0.00 4.48 9.76
N TYR A 97 1.01 3.73 9.32
CA TYR A 97 1.47 2.55 10.04
C TYR A 97 2.21 2.88 11.34
N ALA A 98 2.92 4.00 11.39
CA ALA A 98 3.53 4.50 12.62
C ALA A 98 2.44 4.98 13.61
N ALA A 99 1.42 5.70 13.15
CA ALA A 99 0.32 6.18 13.99
C ALA A 99 -0.44 5.01 14.63
N GLN A 100 -0.77 3.99 13.84
CA GLN A 100 -1.46 2.79 14.31
C GLN A 100 -0.63 1.93 15.26
N ARG A 101 0.70 2.07 15.27
CA ARG A 101 1.60 1.44 16.25
C ARG A 101 1.86 2.32 17.48
N GLY A 102 1.30 3.52 17.54
CA GLY A 102 1.51 4.48 18.62
C GLY A 102 2.82 5.26 18.55
N ASP A 103 3.61 5.11 17.47
CA ASP A 103 4.81 5.93 17.24
C ASP A 103 4.41 7.26 16.59
N LEU A 104 3.81 8.13 17.41
CA LEU A 104 3.25 9.40 16.94
C LEU A 104 4.33 10.36 16.43
N SER A 105 5.56 10.26 16.95
CA SER A 105 6.67 11.11 16.51
C SER A 105 7.08 10.78 15.07
N SER A 106 7.29 9.49 14.77
CA SER A 106 7.58 9.07 13.40
C SER A 106 6.40 9.31 12.48
N ALA A 107 5.18 9.03 12.94
CA ALA A 107 3.97 9.22 12.16
C ALA A 107 3.80 10.67 11.69
N GLN A 108 3.97 11.64 12.60
CA GLN A 108 3.90 13.06 12.26
C GLN A 108 4.94 13.44 11.19
N ASN A 109 6.19 13.00 11.35
CA ASN A 109 7.26 13.31 10.39
C ASN A 109 6.96 12.74 9.00
N TYR A 110 6.50 11.48 8.93
CA TYR A 110 6.14 10.84 7.66
C TYR A 110 4.96 11.53 6.97
N VAL A 111 3.89 11.83 7.71
CA VAL A 111 2.71 12.50 7.12
C VAL A 111 3.05 13.91 6.66
N ARG A 112 3.81 14.69 7.44
CA ARG A 112 4.28 16.01 7.04
C ARG A 112 5.08 15.93 5.75
N HIS A 113 6.03 15.00 5.67
CA HIS A 113 6.84 14.82 4.47
C HIS A 113 6.00 14.40 3.25
N ALA A 114 4.99 13.55 3.44
CA ALA A 114 4.05 13.19 2.39
C ALA A 114 3.30 14.41 1.84
N ILE A 115 2.84 15.31 2.71
CA ILE A 115 2.14 16.56 2.35
C ILE A 115 3.08 17.54 1.64
N GLU A 116 4.33 17.65 2.09
CA GLU A 116 5.36 18.47 1.42
C GLU A 116 5.60 18.01 -0.03
N LEU A 117 5.59 16.68 -0.27
CA LEU A 117 5.74 16.08 -1.59
C LEU A 117 4.48 16.21 -2.44
N ASP A 118 3.29 16.07 -1.84
CA ASP A 118 1.99 16.25 -2.49
C ASP A 118 0.98 16.89 -1.52
N HIS A 119 0.72 18.19 -1.72
CA HIS A 119 -0.18 18.96 -0.86
C HIS A 119 -1.63 18.46 -0.95
N GLY A 120 -2.00 17.71 -1.99
CA GLY A 120 -3.32 17.08 -2.10
C GLY A 120 -3.59 16.05 -0.99
N LEU A 121 -2.54 15.53 -0.34
CA LEU A 121 -2.65 14.58 0.76
C LEU A 121 -3.05 15.23 2.09
N GLU A 122 -3.00 16.56 2.22
CA GLU A 122 -3.38 17.25 3.46
C GLU A 122 -4.82 16.93 3.85
N LYS A 123 -5.75 17.07 2.90
CA LYS A 123 -7.16 16.69 3.13
C LYS A 123 -7.29 15.23 3.55
N LEU A 124 -6.56 14.33 2.88
CA LEU A 124 -6.59 12.91 3.22
C LEU A 124 -6.03 12.68 4.62
N ALA A 125 -4.98 13.39 5.05
CA ALA A 125 -4.40 13.26 6.38
C ALA A 125 -5.41 13.59 7.50
N HIS A 126 -6.27 14.58 7.28
CA HIS A 126 -7.31 14.97 8.23
C HIS A 126 -8.52 14.01 8.24
N GLU A 127 -8.73 13.24 7.16
CA GLU A 127 -9.88 12.34 7.03
C GLU A 127 -9.52 10.86 7.30
N ASP A 128 -8.27 10.46 7.12
CA ASP A 128 -7.85 9.07 7.21
C ASP A 128 -7.99 8.53 8.66
N PRO A 129 -8.77 7.47 8.89
CA PRO A 129 -8.94 6.88 10.22
C PRO A 129 -7.63 6.40 10.87
N ASP A 130 -6.65 5.96 10.07
CA ASP A 130 -5.38 5.49 10.59
C ASP A 130 -4.57 6.61 11.27
N LEU A 131 -4.86 7.86 10.93
CA LEU A 131 -4.22 9.06 11.48
C LEU A 131 -5.01 9.72 12.61
N GLU A 132 -6.12 9.11 13.06
CA GLU A 132 -6.85 9.55 14.24
C GLU A 132 -5.96 9.76 15.48
N PRO A 133 -4.96 8.89 15.78
CA PRO A 133 -4.06 9.12 16.91
C PRO A 133 -3.29 10.45 16.82
N LEU A 134 -2.92 10.90 15.62
CA LEU A 134 -2.25 12.19 15.44
C LEU A 134 -3.21 13.36 15.65
N ARG A 135 -4.45 13.25 15.16
CA ARG A 135 -5.48 14.29 15.37
C ARG A 135 -5.81 14.46 16.85
N GLN A 136 -5.99 13.36 17.59
CA GLN A 136 -6.24 13.40 19.04
C GLN A 136 -5.08 13.99 19.82
N ALA A 137 -3.85 13.78 19.34
CA ALA A 137 -2.64 14.35 19.92
C ALA A 137 -2.39 15.80 19.48
N HIS A 138 -3.21 16.38 18.60
CA HIS A 138 -3.01 17.72 18.01
C HIS A 138 -1.66 17.84 17.29
N LEU A 139 -1.30 16.81 16.50
CA LEU A 139 -0.05 16.72 15.75
C LEU A 139 -0.23 16.84 14.23
N LEU A 140 -1.45 17.06 13.77
CA LEU A 140 -1.79 17.41 12.39
C LEU A 140 -2.35 18.84 12.43
N ASP A 141 -1.51 19.81 12.08
CA ASP A 141 -1.83 21.23 12.03
C ASP A 141 -2.26 21.66 10.63
#